data_AF-A0A950LKH8-F1
#
_entry.id   AF-A0A950LKH8-F1
#
_cell.length_a   1.000
_cell.length_b   1.000
_cell.length_c   1.000
_cell.angle_alpha   90.00
_cell.angle_beta   90.00
_cell.angle_gamma   90.00
#
_symmetry.space_group_name_H-M   'P 1'
#
loop_
_entity.id
_entity.type
_entity.pdbx_description
1 polymer ?
#
loop_
_entity_poly.entity_id
_entity_poly.type
_entity_poly.pdbx_seq_one_letter_code
_entity_poly.pdbx_strand_id
1 'polypeptide(L)' 'LGLVDVFAATLPTLDFAPAVHVNYAETVLPMRDGLPKLKDFPKEFGGSGDVMTE' A
#
# COMPACT_ATOMS: atom_id res chain seq x y z
N LEU A 1 -8.77 -15.26 1.01
CA LEU A 1 -7.65 -14.56 1.67
C LEU A 1 -8.11 -14.18 3.06
N GLY A 2 -7.48 -14.72 4.12
CA GLY A 2 -7.81 -14.42 5.52
C GLY A 2 -7.07 -13.18 6.03
N LEU A 3 -7.03 -12.12 5.23
CA LEU A 3 -6.33 -10.88 5.59
C LEU A 3 -7.27 -9.97 6.39
N VAL A 4 -6.74 -9.37 7.46
CA VAL A 4 -7.41 -8.32 8.21
C VAL A 4 -6.57 -7.06 8.11
N ASP A 5 -7.16 -5.99 7.58
CA ASP A 5 -6.55 -4.67 7.59
C ASP A 5 -6.73 -4.07 9.00
N VAL A 6 -5.62 -3.66 9.61
CA VAL A 6 -5.59 -3.01 10.92
C VAL A 6 -4.92 -1.66 10.73
N PHE A 7 -5.67 -0.59 10.98
CA PHE A 7 -5.13 0.76 10.88
C PHE A 7 -4.02 0.99 11.90
N ALA A 8 -2.80 1.24 11.43
CA ALA A 8 -1.59 1.29 12.26
C ALA A 8 -1.68 2.27 13.45
N ALA A 9 -2.37 3.41 13.29
CA ALA A 9 -2.52 4.39 14.36
C ALA A 9 -3.33 3.88 15.58
N THR A 10 -4.03 2.76 15.44
CA THR A 10 -4.71 2.09 16.57
C THR A 10 -3.77 1.26 17.45
N LEU A 11 -2.52 1.06 17.03
CA LEU A 11 -1.50 0.27 17.73
C LEU A 11 -0.42 1.21 18.29
N PRO A 12 -0.56 1.70 19.54
CA PRO A 12 0.24 2.82 20.07
C PRO A 12 1.73 2.50 20.25
N THR A 13 2.09 1.22 20.34
CA THR A 13 3.48 0.77 20.54
C THR A 13 4.09 0.17 19.28
N LEU A 14 3.38 0.17 18.16
CA LEU A 14 3.91 -0.35 16.90
C LEU A 14 4.76 0.74 16.23
N ASP A 15 6.04 0.45 16.03
CA ASP A 15 6.89 1.27 15.16
C ASP A 15 6.53 0.97 13.70
N PHE A 16 5.69 1.82 13.12
CA PHE A 16 5.14 1.59 11.79
C PHE A 16 6.12 2.04 10.70
N ALA A 17 6.65 1.05 9.96
CA ALA A 17 7.48 1.28 8.79
C ALA A 17 6.68 0.96 7.50
N PRO A 18 6.20 1.98 6.75
CA PRO A 18 5.49 1.73 5.50
C PRO A 18 6.41 1.14 4.43
N ALA A 19 5.90 0.18 3.66
CA ALA A 19 6.68 -0.53 2.65
C ALA A 19 6.17 -0.32 1.21
N VAL A 20 4.87 -0.09 1.03
CA VAL A 20 4.24 -0.02 -0.30
C VAL A 20 2.93 0.77 -0.23
N HIS A 21 2.60 1.46 -1.32
CA HIS A 21 1.27 2.02 -1.54
C HIS A 21 0.47 1.08 -2.44
N VAL A 22 -0.77 0.75 -2.07
CA VAL A 22 -1.71 -0.04 -2.89
C VAL A 22 -2.87 0.84 -3.33
N ASN A 23 -3.54 0.48 -4.43
CA ASN A 23 -4.62 1.28 -5.03
C ASN A 23 -4.15 2.70 -5.40
N TYR A 24 -2.93 2.81 -5.92
CA TYR A 24 -2.34 4.11 -6.25
C TYR A 24 -2.90 4.72 -7.54
N ALA A 25 -3.59 3.92 -8.38
CA ALA A 25 -4.22 4.43 -9.60
C ALA A 25 -5.29 5.48 -9.33
N GLU A 26 -5.95 5.39 -8.18
CA GLU A 26 -6.99 6.31 -7.71
C GLU A 26 -6.45 7.35 -6.71
N THR A 27 -5.12 7.50 -6.59
CA THR A 27 -4.53 8.44 -5.63
C THR A 27 -4.93 9.89 -5.92
N VAL A 28 -5.39 10.58 -4.89
CA VAL A 28 -5.69 12.03 -4.94
C VAL A 28 -4.48 12.84 -4.46
N LEU A 29 -3.64 12.26 -3.60
CA LEU A 29 -2.43 12.89 -3.08
C LEU A 29 -1.20 12.08 -3.52
N PRO A 30 -0.47 12.54 -4.55
CA PRO A 30 0.77 11.90 -4.96
C PRO A 30 1.84 12.01 -3.86
N MET A 31 2.42 10.87 -3.47
CA MET A 31 3.44 10.77 -2.43
C MET A 31 4.81 10.55 -3.07
N ARG A 32 5.74 11.49 -2.84
CA ARG A 32 7.14 11.43 -3.29
C ARG A 32 8.07 10.94 -2.18
N ASP A 33 7.95 9.67 -1.83
CA ASP A 33 8.65 9.03 -0.70
C ASP A 33 9.61 7.90 -1.13
N GLY A 34 9.69 7.60 -2.43
CA GLY A 34 10.54 6.54 -2.98
C GLY A 34 10.05 5.11 -2.71
N LEU A 35 8.88 4.94 -2.07
CA LEU A 35 8.28 3.63 -1.85
C LEU A 35 7.54 3.14 -3.11
N PRO A 36 7.53 1.83 -3.39
CA PRO A 36 6.78 1.25 -4.50
C PRO A 36 5.30 1.66 -4.48
N LYS A 37 4.78 2.02 -5.66
CA LYS A 37 3.37 2.37 -5.86
C LYS A 37 2.70 1.28 -6.69
N LEU A 38 1.82 0.49 -6.09
CA LEU A 38 1.06 -0.52 -6.82
C LEU A 38 -0.24 0.08 -7.33
N LYS A 39 -0.54 -0.19 -8.59
CA LYS A 39 -1.78 0.25 -9.25
C LYS A 39 -3.00 -0.18 -8.45
N ASP A 40 -3.04 -1.46 -8.08
CA ASP A 40 -4.06 -2.10 -7.24
C ASP A 40 -3.35 -3.06 -6.24
N PHE A 41 -3.93 -4.22 -5.94
CA PHE A 41 -3.29 -5.21 -5.07
C PHE A 41 -2.14 -5.98 -5.75
N PRO A 42 -1.19 -6.54 -4.97
CA PRO A 42 -0.20 -7.47 -5.51
C PRO A 42 -0.87 -8.70 -6.15
N LYS A 43 -0.16 -9.37 -7.06
CA LYS A 43 -0.68 -10.53 -7.80
C LYS A 43 -1.05 -11.69 -6.88
N GLU A 44 -0.29 -11.88 -5.80
CA GLU A 44 -0.51 -12.88 -4.76
C GLU A 44 -1.82 -12.62 -3.98
N PHE A 45 -2.32 -11.39 -4.04
CA PHE A 45 -3.58 -10.96 -3.44
C PHE A 45 -4.72 -10.85 -4.46
N GLY A 46 -4.50 -11.32 -5.69
CA GLY A 46 -5.51 -11.31 -6.76
C GLY A 46 -5.64 -9.99 -7.52
N GLY A 47 -4.72 -9.04 -7.33
CA GLY A 47 -4.63 -7.82 -8.14
C GLY A 47 -3.73 -8.00 -9.37
N SER A 48 -3.45 -6.88 -10.05
CA SER A 48 -2.61 -6.85 -11.25
C SER A 48 -1.13 -7.11 -10.91
N GLY A 49 -0.66 -6.62 -9.76
CA GLY A 49 0.76 -6.56 -9.44
C GLY A 49 1.54 -5.50 -10.22
N ASP A 50 0.87 -4.61 -10.96
CA ASP A 50 1.51 -3.55 -11.72
C ASP A 50 2.05 -2.44 -10.79
N VAL A 51 3.29 -2.02 -11.05
CA VAL A 51 3.92 -0.88 -10.36
C VAL A 51 3.77 0.37 -11.20
N MET A 52 3.35 1.46 -10.58
CA MET A 52 3.23 2.79 -11.17
C MET A 52 4.49 3.62 -10.90
N THR A 53 4.78 4.54 -11.82
CA THR A 53 5.80 5.57 -11.61
C THR A 53 5.34 6.58 -10.56
N GLU A 54 6.30 7.10 -9.79
CA GLU A 54 6.08 8.16 -8.80
C GLU A 54 5.82 9.54 -9.42
#